data_AF-A0A7W1AV41-F1
#
_entry.id   AF-A0A7W1AV41-F1
#
_cell.length_a   1.000
_cell.length_b   1.000
_cell.length_c   1.000
_cell.angle_alpha   90.00
_cell.angle_beta   90.00
_cell.angle_gamma   90.00
#
_symmetry.space_group_name_H-M   'P 1'
#
loop_
_entity.id
_entity.type
_entity.pdbx_description
1 polymer ?
#
loop_
_entity_poly.entity_id
_entity_poly.type
_entity_poly.pdbx_seq_one_letter_code
_entity_poly.pdbx_strand_id
1 'polypeptide(L)'
;MAEELRIKREIRTAEKDHKQNLERAREVSDLGRELATTFEKDNSLDPVDIKRLEKLEKLAKRIRSEAGGSEDEVSMEKRPTDLVEAINCMAKVSASLNEKIQETPRQVVSATIIDKANVLLELIRIVRSFSPRVQP
;
A
#
# COMPACT_ATOMS: atom_id res chain seq x y z
N MET A 1 -16.46 -36.49 -7.18
CA MET A 1 -15.41 -36.79 -6.17
C MET A 1 -14.11 -36.01 -6.37
N ALA A 2 -13.31 -36.23 -7.43
CA ALA A 2 -12.05 -35.47 -7.64
C ALA A 2 -12.28 -33.96 -7.90
N GLU A 3 -13.32 -33.63 -8.67
CA GLU A 3 -13.75 -32.26 -8.99
C GLU A 3 -14.15 -31.48 -7.73
N GLU A 4 -15.01 -32.07 -6.88
CA GLU A 4 -15.49 -31.45 -5.65
C GLU A 4 -14.36 -31.20 -4.63
N LEU A 5 -13.34 -32.06 -4.60
CA LEU A 5 -12.15 -31.88 -3.76
C LEU A 5 -11.25 -30.74 -4.26
N ARG A 6 -11.18 -30.53 -5.59
CA ARG A 6 -10.46 -29.40 -6.20
C ARG A 6 -11.16 -28.07 -5.88
N ILE A 7 -12.46 -27.99 -6.14
CA ILE A 7 -13.28 -26.81 -5.86
C ILE A 7 -13.20 -26.42 -4.37
N LYS A 8 -13.32 -27.40 -3.45
CA LYS A 8 -13.18 -27.15 -2.00
C LYS A 8 -11.79 -26.66 -1.57
N ARG A 9 -10.73 -26.98 -2.32
CA ARG A 9 -9.37 -26.48 -2.06
C ARG A 9 -9.22 -25.07 -2.61
N GLU A 10 -9.70 -24.81 -3.82
CA GLU A 10 -9.65 -23.48 -4.45
C GLU A 10 -10.40 -22.43 -3.63
N ILE A 11 -11.60 -22.77 -3.11
CA ILE A 11 -12.37 -21.87 -2.24
C ILE A 11 -11.58 -21.55 -0.97
N ARG A 12 -11.00 -22.56 -0.31
CA ARG A 12 -10.22 -22.35 0.93
C ARG A 12 -8.95 -21.53 0.70
N THR A 13 -8.28 -21.73 -0.43
CA THR A 13 -7.10 -20.94 -0.80
C THR A 13 -7.50 -19.50 -1.05
N ALA A 14 -8.55 -19.25 -1.86
CA ALA A 14 -9.04 -17.91 -2.13
C ALA A 14 -9.52 -17.18 -0.85
N GLU A 15 -10.12 -17.90 0.10
CA GLU A 15 -10.49 -17.34 1.41
C GLU A 15 -9.28 -16.92 2.23
N LYS A 16 -8.26 -17.77 2.27
CA LYS A 16 -7.01 -17.47 2.98
C LYS A 16 -6.31 -16.27 2.35
N ASP A 17 -6.22 -16.23 1.02
CA ASP A 17 -5.53 -15.18 0.29
C ASP A 17 -6.25 -13.83 0.47
N HIS A 18 -7.58 -13.82 0.41
CA HIS A 18 -8.34 -12.62 0.70
C HIS A 18 -8.16 -12.13 2.13
N LYS A 19 -8.21 -13.04 3.12
CA LYS A 19 -7.94 -12.66 4.52
C LYS A 19 -6.56 -12.03 4.67
N GLN A 20 -5.54 -12.61 4.04
CA GLN A 20 -4.20 -12.03 4.06
C GLN A 20 -4.15 -10.66 3.38
N ASN A 21 -4.89 -10.46 2.28
CA ASN A 21 -4.96 -9.16 1.63
C ASN A 21 -5.63 -8.10 2.53
N LEU A 22 -6.70 -8.47 3.25
CA LEU A 22 -7.33 -7.59 4.25
C LEU A 22 -6.37 -7.24 5.39
N GLU A 23 -5.53 -8.18 5.84
CA GLU A 23 -4.52 -7.93 6.87
C GLU A 23 -3.43 -6.97 6.36
N ARG A 24 -2.94 -7.17 5.12
CA ARG A 24 -1.98 -6.25 4.49
C ARG A 24 -2.55 -4.84 4.34
N ALA A 25 -3.82 -4.74 3.97
CA ALA A 25 -4.52 -3.47 3.82
C ALA A 25 -4.57 -2.69 5.15
N ARG A 26 -4.87 -3.39 6.26
CA ARG A 26 -4.82 -2.79 7.60
C ARG A 26 -3.42 -2.32 7.96
N GLU A 27 -2.42 -3.17 7.71
CA GLU A 27 -1.02 -2.85 7.98
C GLU A 27 -0.53 -1.63 7.18
N VAL A 28 -0.95 -1.50 5.91
CA VAL A 28 -0.68 -0.31 5.09
C VAL A 28 -1.26 0.96 5.72
N SER A 29 -2.50 0.89 6.20
CA SER A 29 -3.15 2.01 6.87
C SER A 29 -2.44 2.38 8.18
N ASP A 30 -2.05 1.38 8.97
CA ASP A 30 -1.37 1.59 10.24
C ASP A 30 0.02 2.19 10.04
N LEU A 31 0.81 1.67 9.09
CA LEU A 31 2.12 2.22 8.73
C LEU A 31 2.03 3.66 8.23
N GLY A 32 1.04 3.98 7.38
CA GLY A 32 0.81 5.34 6.91
C GLY A 32 0.50 6.31 8.05
N ARG A 33 -0.34 5.90 9.01
CA ARG A 33 -0.67 6.70 10.20
C ARG A 33 0.53 6.86 11.14
N GLU A 34 1.28 5.80 11.38
CA GLU A 34 2.48 5.85 12.21
C GLU A 34 3.51 6.82 11.64
N LEU A 35 3.78 6.75 10.33
CA LEU A 35 4.72 7.66 9.64
C LEU A 35 4.31 9.13 9.77
N ALA A 36 3.03 9.44 9.63
CA ALA A 36 2.56 10.81 9.84
C ALA A 36 2.70 11.24 11.30
N THR A 37 2.37 10.35 12.24
CA THR A 37 2.42 10.65 13.69
C THR A 37 3.86 10.87 14.18
N THR A 38 4.82 10.07 13.72
CA THR A 38 6.24 10.22 14.09
C THR A 38 6.82 11.48 13.45
N PHE A 39 6.52 11.71 12.18
CA PHE A 39 6.98 12.90 11.48
C PHE A 39 6.43 14.20 12.07
N GLU A 40 5.16 14.26 12.48
CA GLU A 40 4.59 15.44 13.15
C GLU A 40 5.32 15.78 14.46
N LYS A 41 5.83 14.77 15.17
CA LYS A 41 6.56 14.96 16.43
C LYS A 41 7.99 15.41 16.20
N ASP A 42 8.69 14.73 15.30
CA ASP A 42 10.14 14.86 15.14
C ASP A 42 10.53 15.77 13.96
N ASN A 43 9.57 16.20 13.14
CA ASN A 43 9.74 16.97 11.89
C ASN A 43 10.84 16.43 10.96
N SER A 44 11.12 15.13 11.07
CA SER A 44 12.17 14.42 10.34
C SER A 44 11.83 12.94 10.27
N LEU A 45 12.43 12.24 9.30
CA LEU A 45 12.30 10.79 9.16
C LEU A 45 13.50 10.11 9.81
N ASP A 46 13.23 9.30 10.83
CA ASP A 46 14.26 8.52 11.50
C ASP A 46 14.52 7.17 10.77
N PRO A 47 15.55 6.39 11.16
CA PRO A 47 15.80 5.08 10.56
C PRO A 47 14.66 4.07 10.72
N VAL A 48 13.80 4.22 11.73
CA VAL A 48 12.62 3.37 11.94
C VAL A 48 11.54 3.71 10.90
N ASP A 49 11.34 4.99 10.62
CA ASP A 49 10.44 5.51 9.60
C ASP A 49 10.88 5.10 8.20
N ILE A 50 12.20 5.10 7.93
CA ILE A 50 12.71 4.57 6.66
C ILE A 50 12.35 3.08 6.50
N LYS A 51 12.48 2.27 7.55
CA LYS A 51 12.06 0.85 7.51
C LYS A 51 10.55 0.71 7.33
N ARG A 52 9.75 1.58 7.96
CA ARG A 52 8.29 1.62 7.76
C ARG A 52 7.94 1.95 6.31
N LEU A 53 8.63 2.93 5.70
CA LEU A 53 8.47 3.29 4.28
C LEU A 53 8.81 2.12 3.34
N GLU A 54 9.92 1.41 3.58
CA GLU A 54 10.26 0.21 2.80
C GLU A 54 9.21 -0.89 2.92
N LYS A 55 8.69 -1.10 4.13
CA LYS A 55 7.64 -2.09 4.37
C LYS A 55 6.34 -1.69 3.67
N LEU A 56 5.98 -0.41 3.77
CA LEU A 56 4.81 0.17 3.09
C LEU A 56 4.91 -0.02 1.58
N GLU A 57 6.09 0.21 0.98
CA GLU A 57 6.32 -0.02 -0.45
C GLU A 57 6.09 -1.48 -0.84
N LYS A 58 6.65 -2.43 -0.07
CA LYS A 58 6.49 -3.86 -0.34
C LYS A 58 5.03 -4.29 -0.27
N LEU A 59 4.29 -3.80 0.71
CA LEU A 59 2.86 -4.09 0.85
C LEU A 59 2.04 -3.48 -0.29
N ALA A 60 2.31 -2.22 -0.65
CA ALA A 60 1.65 -1.55 -1.76
C ALA A 60 1.86 -2.26 -3.10
N LYS A 61 3.10 -2.71 -3.40
CA LYS A 61 3.40 -3.52 -4.60
C LYS A 61 2.58 -4.81 -4.61
N ARG A 62 2.52 -5.51 -3.47
CA ARG A 62 1.80 -6.78 -3.36
C ARG A 62 0.29 -6.61 -3.54
N ILE A 63 -0.30 -5.59 -2.90
CA ILE A 63 -1.71 -5.23 -3.06
C ILE A 63 -2.01 -4.91 -4.53
N ARG A 64 -1.16 -4.12 -5.20
CA ARG A 64 -1.31 -3.80 -6.62
C ARG A 64 -1.33 -5.07 -7.47
N SER A 65 -0.37 -5.97 -7.27
CA SER A 65 -0.30 -7.23 -8.02
C SER A 65 -1.52 -8.13 -7.77
N GLU A 66 -1.98 -8.22 -6.52
CA GLU A 66 -3.18 -8.98 -6.16
C GLU A 66 -4.46 -8.36 -6.75
N ALA A 67 -4.48 -7.04 -6.95
CA ALA A 67 -5.57 -6.34 -7.62
C ALA A 67 -5.51 -6.44 -9.15
N GLY A 68 -4.47 -7.07 -9.73
CA GLY A 68 -4.28 -7.24 -11.18
C GLY A 68 -3.45 -6.15 -11.86
N GLY A 69 -2.76 -5.31 -11.10
CA GLY A 69 -1.87 -4.27 -11.63
C GLY A 69 -0.48 -4.81 -12.01
N SER A 70 0.10 -4.23 -13.06
CA SER A 70 1.45 -4.51 -13.55
C SER A 70 2.52 -3.69 -12.83
N GLU A 71 3.80 -4.01 -13.07
CA GLU A 71 4.93 -3.29 -12.49
C GLU A 71 5.30 -1.98 -13.20
N ASP A 72 4.48 -1.52 -14.14
CA ASP A 72 4.75 -0.31 -14.92
C ASP A 72 4.97 0.92 -14.03
N GLU A 73 5.82 1.84 -14.50
CA GLU A 73 6.01 3.14 -13.88
C GLU A 73 4.72 3.94 -13.99
N VAL A 74 4.16 4.29 -12.84
CA VAL A 74 2.92 5.05 -12.79
C VAL A 74 3.25 6.47 -12.37
N SER A 75 2.83 7.46 -13.15
CA SER A 75 3.04 8.86 -12.81
C SER A 75 1.86 9.43 -12.03
N MET A 76 2.14 10.18 -10.97
CA MET A 76 1.13 10.97 -10.27
C MET A 76 0.91 12.33 -10.94
N GLU A 77 -0.35 12.71 -11.18
CA GLU A 77 -0.71 14.02 -11.75
C GLU A 77 -0.48 15.19 -10.78
N LYS A 78 -0.74 14.98 -9.48
CA LYS A 78 -0.54 15.99 -8.43
C LYS A 78 0.55 15.58 -7.47
N ARG A 79 1.77 16.06 -7.72
CA ARG A 79 2.91 15.82 -6.83
C ARG A 79 2.85 16.79 -5.64
N PRO A 80 3.01 16.29 -4.41
CA PRO A 80 3.22 17.14 -3.24
C PRO A 80 4.41 18.07 -3.44
N THR A 81 4.31 19.29 -2.92
CA THR A 81 5.36 20.32 -3.06
C THR A 81 6.41 20.26 -1.95
N ASP A 82 6.07 19.64 -0.82
CA ASP A 82 6.96 19.46 0.33
C ASP A 82 6.77 18.10 1.02
N LEU A 83 7.68 17.79 1.94
CA LEU A 83 7.72 16.52 2.66
C LEU A 83 6.51 16.32 3.60
N VAL A 84 6.04 17.40 4.24
CA VAL A 84 4.89 17.36 5.15
C VAL A 84 3.63 16.99 4.36
N GLU A 85 3.42 17.62 3.22
CA GLU A 85 2.33 17.34 2.30
C GLU A 85 2.41 15.90 1.77
N ALA A 86 3.61 15.44 1.41
CA ALA A 86 3.81 14.07 0.92
C ALA A 86 3.46 13.00 1.96
N ILE A 87 3.87 13.20 3.22
CA ILE A 87 3.58 12.26 4.31
C ILE A 87 2.09 12.27 4.67
N ASN A 88 1.46 13.43 4.69
CA ASN A 88 0.02 13.55 4.93
C ASN A 88 -0.81 12.90 3.81
N CYS A 89 -0.42 13.11 2.55
CA CYS A 89 -1.03 12.44 1.40
C CYS A 89 -0.84 10.92 1.51
N MET A 90 0.33 10.46 1.92
CA MET A 90 0.61 9.03 2.09
C MET A 90 -0.30 8.41 3.15
N ALA A 91 -0.46 9.04 4.31
CA ALA A 91 -1.39 8.57 5.35
C ALA A 91 -2.85 8.49 4.85
N LYS A 92 -3.31 9.52 4.13
CA LYS A 92 -4.67 9.56 3.54
C LYS A 92 -4.87 8.46 2.50
N VAL A 93 -3.92 8.29 1.58
CA VAL A 93 -4.01 7.29 0.51
C VAL A 93 -3.95 5.88 1.09
N SER A 94 -3.08 5.62 2.07
CA SER A 94 -3.02 4.34 2.78
C SER A 94 -4.34 3.98 3.47
N ALA A 95 -4.96 4.95 4.15
CA ALA A 95 -6.27 4.74 4.78
C ALA A 95 -7.37 4.45 3.74
N SER A 96 -7.40 5.22 2.66
CA SER A 96 -8.38 5.02 1.59
C SER A 96 -8.17 3.72 0.81
N LEU A 97 -6.91 3.29 0.63
CA LEU A 97 -6.58 2.01 0.04
C LEU A 97 -7.11 0.86 0.91
N ASN A 98 -6.94 0.95 2.23
CA ASN A 98 -7.49 -0.03 3.16
C ASN A 98 -9.01 -0.11 3.07
N GLU A 99 -9.71 1.02 3.16
CA GLU A 99 -11.16 1.09 3.04
C GLU A 99 -11.66 0.39 1.76
N LYS A 100 -11.05 0.70 0.61
CA LYS A 100 -11.43 0.08 -0.67
C LYS A 100 -11.18 -1.42 -0.70
N ILE A 101 -10.10 -1.90 -0.09
CA ILE A 101 -9.83 -3.34 0.00
C ILE A 101 -10.82 -4.05 0.92
N GLN A 102 -11.23 -3.44 2.03
CA GLN A 102 -12.27 -4.00 2.90
C GLN A 102 -13.64 -4.09 2.19
N GLU A 103 -13.94 -3.14 1.30
CA GLU A 103 -15.18 -3.13 0.49
C GLU A 103 -15.13 -4.09 -0.71
N THR A 104 -13.94 -4.54 -1.13
CA THR A 104 -13.79 -5.28 -2.39
C THR A 104 -14.01 -6.79 -2.19
N PRO A 105 -14.85 -7.44 -3.02
CA PRO A 105 -15.04 -8.88 -2.98
C PRO A 105 -13.77 -9.67 -3.32
N ARG A 106 -13.70 -10.92 -2.86
CA ARG A 106 -12.56 -11.86 -2.97
C ARG A 106 -11.92 -12.02 -4.36
N GLN A 107 -12.67 -11.81 -5.44
CA GLN A 107 -12.28 -12.21 -6.80
C GLN A 107 -12.35 -11.07 -7.82
N VAL A 108 -12.03 -9.83 -7.42
CA VAL A 108 -12.19 -8.67 -8.29
C VAL A 108 -10.85 -7.98 -8.57
N VAL A 109 -10.51 -7.88 -9.86
CA VAL A 109 -9.52 -6.92 -10.36
C VAL A 109 -10.11 -5.52 -10.17
N SER A 110 -9.41 -4.65 -9.45
CA SER A 110 -9.94 -3.35 -9.06
C SER A 110 -9.02 -2.23 -9.51
N ALA A 111 -9.45 -1.53 -10.57
CA ALA A 111 -8.76 -0.34 -11.07
C ALA A 111 -8.55 0.69 -9.94
N THR A 112 -9.57 0.89 -9.09
CA THR A 112 -9.46 1.81 -7.94
C THR A 112 -8.37 1.41 -6.94
N ILE A 113 -8.21 0.11 -6.67
CA ILE A 113 -7.14 -0.38 -5.78
C ILE A 113 -5.78 -0.21 -6.47
N ILE A 114 -5.68 -0.54 -7.76
CA ILE A 114 -4.47 -0.36 -8.56
C ILE A 114 -4.05 1.12 -8.55
N ASP A 115 -4.96 2.04 -8.84
CA ASP A 115 -4.70 3.48 -8.87
C ASP A 115 -4.22 4.00 -7.51
N LYS A 116 -4.90 3.62 -6.42
CA LYS A 116 -4.50 4.03 -5.06
C LYS A 116 -3.15 3.45 -4.66
N ALA A 117 -2.88 2.19 -5.00
CA ALA A 117 -1.58 1.57 -4.74
C ALA A 117 -0.46 2.26 -5.55
N ASN A 118 -0.73 2.63 -6.80
CA ASN A 118 0.21 3.37 -7.63
C ASN A 118 0.51 4.76 -7.06
N VAL A 119 -0.54 5.50 -6.67
CA VAL A 119 -0.39 6.80 -6.00
C VAL A 119 0.46 6.64 -4.74
N LEU A 120 0.22 5.60 -3.94
CA LEU A 120 1.01 5.32 -2.74
C LEU A 120 2.50 5.05 -3.06
N LEU A 121 2.79 4.27 -4.09
CA LEU A 121 4.16 3.99 -4.53
C LEU A 121 4.90 5.25 -4.99
N GLU A 122 4.21 6.13 -5.71
CA GLU A 122 4.77 7.42 -6.13
C GLU A 122 5.02 8.36 -4.94
N LEU A 123 4.12 8.40 -3.95
CA LEU A 123 4.36 9.18 -2.73
C LEU A 123 5.59 8.68 -1.98
N ILE A 124 5.79 7.37 -1.89
CA ILE A 124 6.99 6.81 -1.25
C ILE A 124 8.27 7.24 -2.00
N ARG A 125 8.26 7.24 -3.34
CA ARG A 125 9.37 7.74 -4.15
C ARG A 125 9.65 9.22 -3.88
N ILE A 126 8.60 10.04 -3.83
CA ILE A 126 8.71 11.48 -3.55
C ILE A 126 9.27 11.72 -2.14
N VAL A 127 8.74 11.05 -1.12
CA VAL A 127 9.23 11.14 0.26
C VAL A 127 10.71 10.78 0.35
N ARG A 128 11.17 9.75 -0.37
CA ARG A 128 12.60 9.40 -0.45
C ARG A 128 13.43 10.47 -1.15
N SER A 129 12.91 11.11 -2.20
CA SER A 129 13.63 12.18 -2.89
C SER A 129 13.88 13.41 -2.01
N PHE A 130 12.99 13.68 -1.05
CA PHE A 130 13.17 14.73 -0.05
C PHE A 130 14.12 14.33 1.09
N SER A 131 14.39 13.04 1.28
CA SER A 131 15.29 12.53 2.31
C SER A 131 16.60 12.01 1.68
N PRO A 132 17.67 12.83 1.61
CA PRO A 132 18.93 12.45 0.98
C PRO A 132 19.68 11.31 1.70
N ARG A 133 19.14 10.78 2.81
CA ARG A 133 19.70 9.61 3.54
C ARG A 133 19.21 8.26 2.99
N VAL A 134 18.37 8.26 1.94
CA VAL A 134 17.84 7.05 1.30
C VAL A 134 18.32 6.99 -0.16
N GLN A 135 19.63 6.85 -0.35
CA GLN A 135 20.19 6.35 -1.61
C GLN A 135 20.76 4.94 -1.36
N PRO A 136 20.62 4.02 -2.33
CA PRO A 136 21.10 2.64 -2.22
C PRO A 136 22.63 2.55 -2.05
#